data_AF-A0A812SUG7-F1
#
_entry.id   AF-A0A812SUG7-F1
#
_cell.length_a   1.000
_cell.length_b   1.000
_cell.length_c   1.000
_cell.angle_alpha   90.00
_cell.angle_beta   90.00
_cell.angle_gamma   90.00
#
_symmetry.space_group_name_H-M   'P 1'
#
loop_
_entity.id
_entity.type
_entity.pdbx_description
1 polymer ?
#
loop_
_entity_poly.entity_id
_entity_poly.type
_entity_poly.pdbx_seq_one_letter_code
_entity_poly.pdbx_strand_id
1 'polypeptide(L)'
;TGMLTVMDLDRQAAIVATRFKRWAMTHGPVRQLFFGADNVVAQLGKVVSFTEFVAVCRRTGLEASDEEFVEIYGICDPTESGVRPLDLLFLEPDPHIKEQEEQRLKILRMGQREQKQHLMADVFREEKARQVSAKHRLAPRPWQAIDFEHLPKIVCERQHDWQIAAERRAEEARMDFMQYLRKAYGNEVRAWRRALDPKATYRLTLKGLRKFFHAEVNLRVDQGALWKALDQDGVGHVGIEDLAPRHSHVLANFRQHGAEPA
;
A
#
# COMPACT_ATOMS: atom_id res chain seq x y z
N THR A 1 -24.50 27.50 -11.43
CA THR A 1 -24.66 26.30 -12.27
C THR A 1 -25.76 25.46 -11.65
N GLY A 2 -26.96 25.48 -12.22
CA GLY A 2 -28.09 24.72 -11.68
C GLY A 2 -27.85 23.22 -11.87
N MET A 3 -27.92 22.45 -10.80
CA MET A 3 -27.79 21.00 -10.86
C MET A 3 -29.10 20.46 -11.45
N LEU A 4 -29.03 19.88 -12.65
CA LEU A 4 -30.18 19.28 -13.31
C LEU A 4 -30.64 18.06 -12.49
N THR A 5 -31.89 18.04 -12.06
CA THR A 5 -32.43 16.97 -11.20
C THR A 5 -33.19 15.94 -12.02
N VAL A 6 -33.45 14.75 -11.44
CA VAL A 6 -34.29 13.74 -12.10
C VAL A 6 -35.71 14.26 -12.36
N MET A 7 -36.24 15.16 -11.51
CA MET A 7 -37.53 15.80 -11.77
C MET A 7 -37.54 16.64 -13.06
N ASP A 8 -36.39 17.18 -13.47
CA ASP A 8 -36.24 18.00 -14.67
C ASP A 8 -36.14 17.14 -15.94
N LEU A 9 -35.73 15.87 -15.81
CA LEU A 9 -35.57 14.92 -16.92
C LEU A 9 -36.80 14.02 -17.11
N ASP A 10 -37.30 13.46 -16.01
CA ASP A 10 -38.44 12.56 -15.99
C ASP A 10 -39.21 12.74 -14.68
N ARG A 11 -40.26 13.55 -14.77
CA ARG A 11 -41.12 13.86 -13.63
C ARG A 11 -41.85 12.62 -13.09
N GLN A 12 -42.25 11.70 -13.96
CA GLN A 12 -43.03 10.54 -13.56
C GLN A 12 -42.15 9.56 -12.77
N ALA A 13 -41.00 9.22 -13.32
CA ALA A 13 -40.02 8.38 -12.64
C ALA A 13 -39.57 8.99 -11.30
N ALA A 14 -39.42 10.32 -11.23
CA ALA A 14 -39.06 11.00 -9.99
C ALA A 14 -40.14 10.87 -8.90
N ILE A 15 -41.42 10.98 -9.25
CA ILE A 15 -42.54 10.81 -8.32
C ILE A 15 -42.57 9.37 -7.80
N VAL A 16 -42.47 8.40 -8.70
CA VAL A 16 -42.48 6.97 -8.39
C VAL A 16 -41.30 6.59 -7.50
N ALA A 17 -40.08 7.02 -7.84
CA ALA A 17 -38.89 6.81 -7.01
C ALA A 17 -39.02 7.45 -5.62
N THR A 18 -39.62 8.65 -5.53
CA THR A 18 -39.83 9.33 -4.24
C THR A 18 -40.82 8.59 -3.36
N ARG A 19 -41.92 8.09 -3.94
CA ARG A 19 -42.92 7.27 -3.22
C ARG A 19 -42.30 5.97 -2.74
N PHE A 20 -41.53 5.30 -3.59
CA PHE A 20 -40.83 4.07 -3.24
C PHE A 20 -39.81 4.29 -2.12
N LYS A 21 -39.01 5.36 -2.19
CA LYS A 21 -38.06 5.72 -1.14
C LYS A 21 -38.74 5.99 0.19
N ARG A 22 -39.91 6.65 0.19
CA ARG A 22 -40.68 6.89 1.41
C ARG A 22 -41.22 5.57 1.99
N TRP A 23 -41.75 4.70 1.14
CA TRP A 23 -42.20 3.37 1.55
C TRP A 23 -41.05 2.57 2.17
N ALA A 24 -39.88 2.56 1.52
CA ALA A 24 -38.65 1.95 2.00
C ALA A 24 -38.28 2.39 3.43
N MET A 25 -38.31 3.70 3.69
CA MET A 25 -38.00 4.26 5.01
C MET A 25 -38.94 3.76 6.13
N THR A 26 -40.18 3.40 5.80
CA THR A 26 -41.18 2.94 6.78
C THR A 26 -41.10 1.43 7.09
N HIS A 27 -40.45 0.64 6.23
CA HIS A 27 -40.40 -0.82 6.35
C HIS A 27 -39.02 -1.36 6.75
N GLY A 28 -38.10 -0.45 7.11
CA GLY A 28 -36.73 -0.77 7.52
C GLY A 28 -35.77 -0.94 6.34
N PRO A 29 -34.61 -1.60 6.55
CA PRO A 29 -33.61 -1.79 5.50
C PRO A 29 -34.20 -2.57 4.32
N VAL A 30 -34.45 -1.89 3.20
CA VAL A 30 -35.07 -2.46 2.00
C VAL A 30 -34.36 -3.72 1.57
N ARG A 31 -33.02 -3.70 1.63
CA ARG A 31 -32.18 -4.87 1.35
C ARG A 31 -32.57 -6.09 2.17
N GLN A 32 -32.87 -5.94 3.46
CA GLN A 32 -33.27 -7.07 4.31
C GLN A 32 -34.62 -7.65 3.92
N LEU A 33 -35.54 -6.83 3.39
CA LEU A 33 -36.83 -7.30 2.89
C LEU A 33 -36.68 -8.26 1.70
N PHE A 34 -35.71 -7.98 0.82
CA PHE A 34 -35.50 -8.77 -0.40
C PHE A 34 -34.48 -9.91 -0.24
N PHE A 35 -33.47 -9.73 0.62
CA PHE A 35 -32.34 -10.66 0.71
C PHE A 35 -32.13 -11.29 2.10
N GLY A 36 -32.85 -10.81 3.13
CA GLY A 36 -32.71 -11.25 4.51
C GLY A 36 -31.64 -10.49 5.30
N ALA A 37 -31.44 -10.90 6.56
CA ALA A 37 -30.62 -10.17 7.55
C ALA A 37 -29.10 -10.26 7.35
N ASP A 38 -28.60 -11.12 6.45
CA ASP A 38 -27.16 -11.23 6.18
C ASP A 38 -26.58 -9.90 5.65
N ASN A 39 -25.26 -9.71 5.71
CA ASN A 39 -24.61 -8.53 5.14
C ASN A 39 -24.56 -8.58 3.59
N VAL A 40 -24.26 -7.45 2.95
CA VAL A 40 -24.23 -7.36 1.47
C VAL A 40 -23.25 -8.36 0.87
N VAL A 41 -22.09 -8.58 1.53
CA VAL A 41 -21.03 -9.47 1.04
C VAL A 41 -21.51 -10.92 0.92
N ALA A 42 -22.26 -11.41 1.90
CA ALA A 42 -22.83 -12.76 1.89
C ALA A 42 -23.89 -12.96 0.79
N GLN A 43 -24.42 -11.87 0.24
CA GLN A 43 -25.54 -11.88 -0.71
C GLN A 43 -25.12 -11.47 -2.13
N LEU A 44 -23.84 -11.21 -2.40
CA LEU A 44 -23.37 -10.67 -3.69
C LEU A 44 -23.74 -11.51 -4.92
N GLY A 45 -23.91 -12.83 -4.77
CA GLY A 45 -24.34 -13.73 -5.83
C GLY A 45 -25.85 -13.89 -5.96
N LYS A 46 -26.65 -13.29 -5.06
CA LYS A 46 -28.11 -13.34 -5.11
C LYS A 46 -28.64 -12.23 -6.00
N VAL A 47 -29.64 -12.56 -6.79
CA VAL A 47 -30.41 -11.63 -7.62
C VAL A 47 -31.89 -11.82 -7.31
N VAL A 48 -32.65 -10.74 -7.35
CA VAL A 48 -34.10 -10.77 -7.21
C VAL A 48 -34.69 -10.45 -8.57
N SER A 49 -35.48 -11.37 -9.09
CA SER A 49 -36.21 -11.19 -10.35
C SER A 49 -37.37 -10.20 -10.21
N PHE A 50 -37.88 -9.70 -11.33
CA PHE A 50 -39.04 -8.80 -11.34
C PHE A 50 -40.25 -9.38 -10.60
N THR A 51 -40.56 -10.65 -10.85
CA THR A 51 -41.71 -11.33 -10.24
C THR A 51 -41.57 -11.44 -8.73
N GLU A 52 -40.39 -11.80 -8.23
CA GLU A 52 -40.09 -11.85 -6.81
C GLU A 52 -40.12 -10.46 -6.18
N PHE A 53 -39.56 -9.46 -6.86
CA PHE A 53 -39.55 -8.08 -6.39
C PHE A 53 -40.97 -7.55 -6.16
N VAL A 54 -41.84 -7.70 -7.16
CA VAL A 54 -43.25 -7.29 -7.07
C VAL A 54 -43.97 -8.06 -5.98
N ALA A 55 -43.72 -9.37 -5.86
CA ALA A 55 -44.34 -10.20 -4.83
C ALA A 55 -43.97 -9.75 -3.40
N VAL A 56 -42.71 -9.35 -3.17
CA VAL A 56 -42.28 -8.80 -1.89
C VAL A 56 -42.95 -7.46 -1.65
N CYS A 57 -42.86 -6.51 -2.59
CA CYS A 57 -43.46 -5.18 -2.48
C CYS A 57 -44.96 -5.23 -2.15
N ARG A 58 -45.73 -6.08 -2.86
CA ARG A 58 -47.18 -6.25 -2.62
C ARG A 58 -47.45 -6.84 -1.23
N ARG A 59 -46.67 -7.84 -0.80
CA ARG A 59 -46.81 -8.46 0.53
C ARG A 59 -46.54 -7.46 1.66
N THR A 60 -45.64 -6.52 1.43
CA THR A 60 -45.29 -5.44 2.35
C THR A 60 -46.15 -4.19 2.18
N GLY A 61 -47.23 -4.25 1.39
CA GLY A 61 -48.22 -3.17 1.30
C GLY A 61 -47.85 -1.97 0.43
N LEU A 62 -46.92 -2.12 -0.53
CA LEU A 62 -46.69 -1.07 -1.53
C LEU A 62 -47.79 -1.11 -2.59
N GLU A 63 -48.64 -0.08 -2.59
CA GLU A 63 -49.66 0.13 -3.62
C GLU A 63 -49.04 0.86 -4.83
N ALA A 64 -48.97 0.15 -5.96
CA ALA A 64 -48.46 0.67 -7.23
C ALA A 64 -49.13 -0.08 -8.41
N SER A 65 -49.26 0.57 -9.56
CA SER A 65 -49.67 -0.11 -10.80
C SER A 65 -48.55 -1.00 -11.34
N ASP A 66 -48.87 -1.86 -12.29
CA ASP A 66 -47.87 -2.73 -12.91
C ASP A 66 -46.83 -1.93 -13.70
N GLU A 67 -47.22 -0.83 -14.35
CA GLU A 67 -46.31 0.10 -15.02
C GLU A 67 -45.38 0.80 -14.01
N GLU A 68 -45.91 1.23 -12.87
CA GLU A 68 -45.09 1.83 -11.80
C GLU A 68 -44.11 0.79 -11.21
N PHE A 69 -44.50 -0.48 -11.08
CA PHE A 69 -43.58 -1.53 -10.66
C PHE A 69 -42.45 -1.75 -11.64
N VAL A 70 -42.72 -1.68 -12.96
CA VAL A 70 -41.67 -1.75 -14.00
C VAL A 70 -40.70 -0.59 -13.85
N GLU A 71 -41.19 0.63 -13.63
CA GLU A 71 -40.33 1.80 -13.40
C GLU A 71 -39.48 1.65 -12.13
N ILE A 72 -40.10 1.29 -10.99
CA ILE A 72 -39.39 1.10 -9.71
C ILE A 72 -38.32 0.02 -9.86
N TYR A 73 -38.65 -1.09 -10.49
CA TYR A 73 -37.72 -2.18 -10.70
C TYR A 73 -36.56 -1.74 -11.60
N GLY A 74 -36.84 -1.03 -12.70
CA GLY A 74 -35.81 -0.49 -13.60
C GLY A 74 -34.86 0.49 -12.89
N ILE A 75 -35.37 1.28 -11.94
CA ILE A 75 -34.52 2.15 -11.08
C ILE A 75 -33.59 1.30 -10.19
N CYS A 76 -34.04 0.12 -9.75
CA CYS A 76 -33.29 -0.77 -8.87
C CYS A 76 -32.42 -1.81 -9.62
N ASP A 77 -32.60 -1.99 -10.93
CA ASP A 77 -31.82 -2.90 -11.78
C ASP A 77 -31.33 -2.19 -13.04
N PRO A 78 -30.34 -1.28 -12.92
CA PRO A 78 -29.82 -0.53 -14.06
C PRO A 78 -29.07 -1.40 -15.08
N THR A 79 -28.83 -2.68 -14.76
CA THR A 79 -28.05 -3.62 -15.58
C THR A 79 -28.90 -4.68 -16.25
N GLU A 80 -30.23 -4.66 -16.04
CA GLU A 80 -31.18 -5.65 -16.58
C GLU A 80 -30.81 -7.11 -16.23
N SER A 81 -30.17 -7.33 -15.09
CA SER A 81 -29.62 -8.63 -14.69
C SER A 81 -30.28 -9.23 -13.46
N GLY A 82 -31.31 -8.58 -12.93
CA GLY A 82 -31.83 -8.81 -11.59
C GLY A 82 -31.35 -7.74 -10.62
N VAL A 83 -32.23 -7.34 -9.70
CA VAL A 83 -31.86 -6.44 -8.59
C VAL A 83 -30.87 -7.18 -7.69
N ARG A 84 -29.71 -6.58 -7.40
CA ARG A 84 -28.73 -7.10 -6.44
C ARG A 84 -28.79 -6.34 -5.12
N PRO A 85 -28.22 -6.88 -4.03
CA PRO A 85 -28.19 -6.19 -2.74
C PRO A 85 -27.51 -4.81 -2.81
N LEU A 86 -26.51 -4.66 -3.69
CA LEU A 86 -25.80 -3.41 -3.93
C LEU A 86 -26.68 -2.34 -4.57
N ASP A 87 -27.58 -2.76 -5.44
CA ASP A 87 -28.44 -1.85 -6.19
C ASP A 87 -29.50 -1.22 -5.28
N LEU A 88 -29.73 -1.78 -4.09
CA LEU A 88 -30.64 -1.22 -3.08
C LEU A 88 -29.95 -0.39 -2.00
N LEU A 89 -28.61 -0.33 -1.95
CA LEU A 89 -27.88 0.33 -0.87
C LEU A 89 -28.13 1.84 -0.83
N PHE A 90 -28.49 2.46 -1.96
CA PHE A 90 -28.85 3.88 -2.02
C PHE A 90 -30.17 4.21 -1.31
N LEU A 91 -31.02 3.21 -1.06
CA LEU A 91 -32.30 3.32 -0.37
C LEU A 91 -32.18 3.09 1.15
N GLU A 92 -30.99 2.75 1.65
CA GLU A 92 -30.75 2.53 3.08
C GLU A 92 -31.05 3.83 3.88
N PRO A 93 -32.04 3.82 4.80
CA PRO A 93 -32.40 4.99 5.57
C PRO A 93 -31.33 5.38 6.61
N ASP A 94 -30.61 4.40 7.18
CA ASP A 94 -29.61 4.67 8.22
C ASP A 94 -28.23 4.97 7.59
N PRO A 95 -27.70 6.19 7.74
CA PRO A 95 -26.39 6.55 7.17
C PRO A 95 -25.24 5.71 7.74
N HIS A 96 -25.35 5.23 8.99
CA HIS A 96 -24.31 4.42 9.61
C HIS A 96 -24.27 3.01 9.03
N ILE A 97 -25.44 2.39 8.83
CA ILE A 97 -25.54 1.08 8.17
C ILE A 97 -25.01 1.17 6.73
N LYS A 98 -25.43 2.22 6.01
CA LYS A 98 -24.95 2.48 4.65
C LYS A 98 -23.43 2.59 4.59
N GLU A 99 -22.83 3.43 5.43
CA GLU A 99 -21.39 3.62 5.48
C GLU A 99 -20.65 2.31 5.83
N GLN A 100 -21.15 1.56 6.81
CA GLN A 100 -20.54 0.30 7.23
C GLN A 100 -20.51 -0.75 6.09
N GLU A 101 -21.61 -0.87 5.34
CA GLU A 101 -21.68 -1.79 4.20
C GLU A 101 -20.81 -1.31 3.03
N GLU A 102 -20.78 0.00 2.73
CA GLU A 102 -19.87 0.58 1.74
C GLU A 102 -18.40 0.30 2.08
N GLN A 103 -18.02 0.43 3.34
CA GLN A 103 -16.68 0.10 3.81
C GLN A 103 -16.35 -1.39 3.62
N ARG A 104 -17.28 -2.30 3.98
CA ARG A 104 -17.11 -3.75 3.77
C ARG A 104 -16.90 -4.09 2.29
N LEU A 105 -17.68 -3.49 1.40
CA LEU A 105 -17.55 -3.67 -0.04
C LEU A 105 -16.25 -3.13 -0.60
N LYS A 106 -15.80 -1.98 -0.09
CA LYS A 106 -14.50 -1.42 -0.45
C LYS A 106 -13.39 -2.39 -0.06
N ILE A 107 -13.42 -2.96 1.14
CA ILE A 107 -12.45 -3.98 1.58
C ILE A 107 -12.48 -5.20 0.66
N LEU A 108 -13.66 -5.72 0.32
CA LEU A 108 -13.77 -6.86 -0.59
C LEU A 108 -13.21 -6.55 -1.99
N ARG A 109 -13.57 -5.41 -2.57
CA ARG A 109 -13.06 -4.98 -3.89
C ARG A 109 -11.56 -4.75 -3.87
N MET A 110 -11.02 -4.22 -2.77
CA MET A 110 -9.58 -4.10 -2.56
C MET A 110 -8.93 -5.48 -2.53
N GLY A 111 -9.49 -6.44 -1.78
CA GLY A 111 -8.99 -7.82 -1.76
C GLY A 111 -9.04 -8.51 -3.13
N GLN A 112 -10.13 -8.36 -3.88
CA GLN A 112 -10.23 -8.88 -5.25
C GLN A 112 -9.20 -8.23 -6.20
N ARG A 113 -8.99 -6.91 -6.07
CA ARG A 113 -7.99 -6.18 -6.84
C ARG A 113 -6.58 -6.65 -6.51
N GLU A 114 -6.28 -6.85 -5.23
CA GLU A 114 -5.00 -7.36 -4.74
C GLU A 114 -4.77 -8.79 -5.22
N GLN A 115 -5.77 -9.68 -5.12
CA GLN A 115 -5.70 -11.05 -5.64
C GLN A 115 -5.46 -11.06 -7.15
N LYS A 116 -6.14 -10.19 -7.90
CA LYS A 116 -5.90 -10.02 -9.34
C LYS A 116 -4.48 -9.58 -9.62
N GLN A 117 -3.96 -8.59 -8.88
CA GLN A 117 -2.57 -8.13 -9.00
C GLN A 117 -1.57 -9.24 -8.65
N HIS A 118 -1.87 -10.05 -7.64
CA HIS A 118 -1.06 -11.21 -7.25
C HIS A 118 -0.95 -12.20 -8.41
N LEU A 119 -2.08 -12.61 -8.96
CA LEU A 119 -2.14 -13.54 -10.09
C LEU A 119 -1.39 -13.00 -11.31
N MET A 120 -1.58 -11.71 -11.64
CA MET A 120 -0.87 -11.07 -12.75
C MET A 120 0.65 -11.04 -12.52
N ALA A 121 1.10 -10.80 -11.29
CA ALA A 121 2.51 -10.85 -10.94
C ALA A 121 3.10 -12.27 -10.97
N ASP A 122 2.33 -13.30 -10.64
CA ASP A 122 2.74 -14.71 -10.77
C ASP A 122 2.93 -15.07 -12.25
N VAL A 123 1.93 -14.77 -13.10
CA VAL A 123 2.00 -14.99 -14.54
C VAL A 123 3.21 -14.31 -15.15
N PHE A 124 3.46 -13.05 -14.79
CA PHE A 124 4.63 -12.31 -15.26
C PHE A 124 5.95 -13.00 -14.89
N ARG A 125 6.07 -13.50 -13.65
CA ARG A 125 7.27 -14.21 -13.18
C ARG A 125 7.48 -15.52 -13.94
N GLU A 126 6.42 -16.31 -14.13
CA GLU A 126 6.48 -17.54 -14.91
C GLU A 126 6.90 -17.27 -16.36
N GLU A 127 6.33 -16.24 -16.99
CA GLU A 127 6.68 -15.88 -18.36
C GLU A 127 8.14 -15.46 -18.49
N LYS A 128 8.65 -14.66 -17.56
CA LYS A 128 10.06 -14.26 -17.53
C LYS A 128 10.99 -15.46 -17.33
N ALA A 129 10.58 -16.44 -16.53
CA ALA A 129 11.36 -17.66 -16.28
C ALA A 129 11.42 -18.61 -17.50
N ARG A 130 10.42 -18.60 -18.38
CA ARG A 130 10.33 -19.51 -19.54
C ARG A 130 11.38 -19.25 -20.64
N GLN A 131 12.11 -18.13 -20.61
CA GLN A 131 13.19 -17.79 -21.55
C GLN A 131 12.88 -18.14 -23.03
N VAL A 132 11.65 -17.91 -23.47
CA VAL A 132 11.22 -18.21 -24.85
C VAL A 132 11.83 -17.20 -25.81
N SER A 133 12.28 -17.68 -26.98
CA SER A 133 12.78 -16.80 -28.04
C SER A 133 11.73 -15.74 -28.41
N ALA A 134 12.15 -14.49 -28.63
CA ALA A 134 11.25 -13.38 -28.97
C ALA A 134 10.41 -13.63 -30.25
N LYS A 135 10.85 -14.55 -31.12
CA LYS A 135 10.11 -14.96 -32.33
C LYS A 135 9.01 -16.01 -32.05
N HIS A 136 8.97 -16.59 -30.85
CA HIS A 136 8.03 -17.63 -30.48
C HIS A 136 6.61 -17.06 -30.34
N ARG A 137 5.60 -17.82 -30.76
CA ARG A 137 4.18 -17.36 -30.74
C ARG A 137 3.66 -17.04 -29.34
N LEU A 138 4.24 -17.68 -28.31
CA LEU A 138 3.91 -17.47 -26.89
C LEU A 138 4.88 -16.50 -26.20
N ALA A 139 5.77 -15.83 -26.93
CA ALA A 139 6.65 -14.83 -26.33
C ALA A 139 5.81 -13.59 -25.95
N PRO A 140 6.03 -13.02 -24.76
CA PRO A 140 5.33 -11.82 -24.33
C PRO A 140 5.63 -10.68 -25.31
N ARG A 141 4.58 -9.98 -25.74
CA ARG A 141 4.73 -8.86 -26.67
C ARG A 141 5.18 -7.61 -25.90
N PRO A 142 5.98 -6.72 -26.51
CA PRO A 142 6.48 -5.53 -25.83
C PRO A 142 5.39 -4.67 -25.20
N TRP A 143 4.23 -4.53 -25.85
CA TRP A 143 3.10 -3.76 -25.30
C TRP A 143 2.41 -4.45 -24.13
N GLN A 144 2.45 -5.79 -24.04
CA GLN A 144 1.94 -6.53 -22.89
C GLN A 144 2.90 -6.38 -21.70
N ALA A 145 4.21 -6.38 -21.96
CA ALA A 145 5.24 -6.27 -20.91
C ALA A 145 5.18 -4.91 -20.16
N ILE A 146 4.85 -3.82 -20.84
CA ILE A 146 4.72 -2.48 -20.23
C ILE A 146 3.68 -2.49 -19.10
N ASP A 147 2.54 -3.16 -19.30
CA ASP A 147 1.48 -3.22 -18.29
C ASP A 147 1.90 -4.04 -17.05
N PHE A 148 2.73 -5.07 -17.22
CA PHE A 148 3.18 -5.91 -16.10
C PHE A 148 4.32 -5.29 -15.30
N GLU A 149 5.24 -4.56 -15.94
CA GLU A 149 6.39 -3.94 -15.26
C GLU A 149 5.99 -2.81 -14.30
N HIS A 150 4.85 -2.17 -14.55
CA HIS A 150 4.29 -1.11 -13.72
C HIS A 150 3.24 -1.60 -12.72
N LEU A 151 3.01 -2.91 -12.62
CA LEU A 151 2.11 -3.45 -11.59
C LEU A 151 2.61 -3.04 -10.20
N PRO A 152 1.75 -2.46 -9.35
CA PRO A 152 2.15 -2.00 -8.02
C PRO A 152 2.90 -3.07 -7.22
N LYS A 153 2.47 -4.33 -7.30
CA LYS A 153 3.13 -5.45 -6.64
C LYS A 153 4.59 -5.65 -7.09
N ILE A 154 4.84 -5.65 -8.41
CA ILE A 154 6.18 -5.79 -8.99
C ILE A 154 7.08 -4.59 -8.63
N VAL A 155 6.51 -3.39 -8.62
CA VAL A 155 7.24 -2.16 -8.26
C VAL A 155 7.63 -2.19 -6.77
N CYS A 156 6.69 -2.52 -5.89
CA CYS A 156 6.93 -2.65 -4.45
C CYS A 156 7.99 -3.72 -4.14
N GLU A 157 7.90 -4.91 -4.77
CA GLU A 157 8.90 -5.98 -4.63
C GLU A 157 10.29 -5.49 -5.07
N ARG A 158 10.40 -4.85 -6.23
CA ARG A 158 11.68 -4.32 -6.71
C ARG A 158 12.27 -3.28 -5.75
N GLN A 159 11.45 -2.39 -5.22
CA GLN A 159 11.89 -1.40 -4.23
C GLN A 159 12.38 -2.05 -2.95
N HIS A 160 11.66 -3.06 -2.47
CA HIS A 160 12.05 -3.84 -1.30
C HIS A 160 13.38 -4.59 -1.53
N ASP A 161 13.53 -5.26 -2.67
CA ASP A 161 14.77 -5.94 -3.05
C ASP A 161 15.94 -4.95 -3.15
N TRP A 162 15.70 -3.75 -3.69
CA TRP A 162 16.69 -2.69 -3.75
C TRP A 162 17.09 -2.19 -2.37
N GLN A 163 16.15 -2.06 -1.44
CA GLN A 163 16.42 -1.70 -0.05
C GLN A 163 17.26 -2.77 0.63
N ILE A 164 16.85 -4.04 0.57
CA ILE A 164 17.61 -5.17 1.14
C ILE A 164 19.03 -5.22 0.55
N ALA A 165 19.16 -5.10 -0.78
CA ALA A 165 20.47 -5.13 -1.43
C ALA A 165 21.32 -3.90 -1.07
N ALA A 166 20.72 -2.75 -0.82
CA ALA A 166 21.42 -1.55 -0.37
C ALA A 166 21.90 -1.68 1.08
N GLU A 167 21.05 -2.18 1.98
CA GLU A 167 21.38 -2.46 3.38
C GLU A 167 22.50 -3.49 3.48
N ARG A 168 22.40 -4.58 2.71
CA ARG A 168 23.44 -5.60 2.66
C ARG A 168 24.79 -5.03 2.23
N ARG A 169 24.82 -4.22 1.16
CA ARG A 169 26.05 -3.56 0.71
C ARG A 169 26.60 -2.58 1.75
N ALA A 170 25.73 -1.88 2.47
CA ALA A 170 26.11 -0.96 3.53
C ALA A 170 26.76 -1.71 4.70
N GLU A 171 26.19 -2.85 5.10
CA GLU A 171 26.74 -3.70 6.17
C GLU A 171 28.06 -4.34 5.75
N GLU A 172 28.16 -4.92 4.55
CA GLU A 172 29.40 -5.49 4.02
C GLU A 172 30.51 -4.44 3.98
N ALA A 173 30.23 -3.24 3.46
CA ALA A 173 31.18 -2.15 3.41
C ALA A 173 31.63 -1.70 4.82
N ARG A 174 30.71 -1.66 5.79
CA ARG A 174 31.01 -1.36 7.19
C ARG A 174 31.91 -2.44 7.80
N MET A 175 31.60 -3.72 7.61
CA MET A 175 32.39 -4.83 8.12
C MET A 175 33.82 -4.80 7.59
N ASP A 176 33.99 -4.64 6.27
CA ASP A 176 35.30 -4.58 5.61
C ASP A 176 36.13 -3.40 6.13
N PHE A 177 35.49 -2.23 6.27
CA PHE A 177 36.12 -1.04 6.82
C PHE A 177 36.59 -1.26 8.26
N MET A 178 35.72 -1.79 9.14
CA MET A 178 36.09 -2.08 10.53
C MET A 178 37.21 -3.10 10.64
N GLN A 179 37.17 -4.15 9.82
CA GLN A 179 38.21 -5.16 9.78
C GLN A 179 39.55 -4.54 9.38
N TYR A 180 39.55 -3.67 8.37
CA TYR A 180 40.74 -2.93 7.98
C TYR A 180 41.26 -2.05 9.13
N LEU A 181 40.40 -1.27 9.78
CA LEU A 181 40.81 -0.40 10.89
C LEU A 181 41.46 -1.19 12.03
N ARG A 182 40.89 -2.34 12.40
CA ARG A 182 41.46 -3.24 13.41
C ARG A 182 42.80 -3.81 12.97
N LYS A 183 42.95 -4.19 11.71
CA LYS A 183 44.21 -4.74 11.18
C LYS A 183 45.32 -3.69 11.12
N ALA A 184 45.02 -2.49 10.65
CA ALA A 184 46.01 -1.43 10.44
C ALA A 184 46.34 -0.65 11.72
N TYR A 185 45.34 -0.43 12.59
CA TYR A 185 45.48 0.44 13.76
C TYR A 185 45.28 -0.30 15.10
N GLY A 186 44.93 -1.59 15.09
CA GLY A 186 44.67 -2.41 16.27
C GLY A 186 43.24 -2.28 16.81
N ASN A 187 42.70 -1.06 16.87
CA ASN A 187 41.30 -0.80 17.25
C ASN A 187 40.76 0.50 16.63
N GLU A 188 39.43 0.64 16.66
CA GLU A 188 38.68 1.72 16.03
C GLU A 188 38.98 3.08 16.68
N VAL A 189 39.18 3.14 18.00
CA VAL A 189 39.51 4.40 18.70
C VAL A 189 40.88 4.91 18.27
N ARG A 190 41.86 4.01 18.09
CA ARG A 190 43.20 4.37 17.63
C ARG A 190 43.17 4.81 16.16
N ALA A 191 42.40 4.10 15.32
CA ALA A 191 42.15 4.51 13.95
C ALA A 191 41.52 5.91 13.87
N TRP A 192 40.51 6.17 14.71
CA TRP A 192 39.85 7.47 14.81
C TRP A 192 40.87 8.57 15.10
N ARG A 193 41.62 8.44 16.19
CA ARG A 193 42.56 9.46 16.65
C ARG A 193 43.76 9.67 15.72
N ARG A 194 44.19 8.64 14.99
CA ARG A 194 45.43 8.71 14.19
C ARG A 194 45.20 9.00 12.72
N ALA A 195 44.08 8.54 12.16
CA ALA A 195 43.86 8.58 10.72
C ALA A 195 42.58 9.31 10.32
N LEU A 196 41.46 9.03 10.99
CA LEU A 196 40.16 9.60 10.58
C LEU A 196 39.97 11.05 11.07
N ASP A 197 40.38 11.34 12.31
CA ASP A 197 40.27 12.65 12.94
C ASP A 197 41.55 12.98 13.76
N PRO A 198 42.70 13.15 13.10
CA PRO A 198 43.97 13.48 13.77
C PRO A 198 43.95 14.86 14.44
N LYS A 199 43.00 15.73 14.08
CA LYS A 199 42.84 17.08 14.65
C LYS A 199 41.89 17.12 15.85
N ALA A 200 41.36 15.98 16.28
CA ALA A 200 40.42 15.88 17.39
C ALA A 200 39.21 16.83 17.26
N THR A 201 38.65 16.92 16.05
CA THR A 201 37.42 17.68 15.78
C THR A 201 36.16 16.95 16.23
N TYR A 202 36.28 15.66 16.56
CA TYR A 202 35.20 14.72 16.90
C TYR A 202 34.16 14.56 15.79
N ARG A 203 34.52 14.90 14.54
CA ARG A 203 33.62 14.84 13.39
C ARG A 203 34.35 14.33 12.16
N LEU A 204 33.85 13.24 11.60
CA LEU A 204 34.30 12.72 10.31
C LEU A 204 33.27 13.06 9.23
N THR A 205 33.63 13.96 8.32
CA THR A 205 32.79 14.30 7.16
C THR A 205 33.03 13.32 6.01
N LEU A 206 32.09 13.23 5.06
CA LEU A 206 32.26 12.43 3.84
C LEU A 206 33.55 12.79 3.09
N LYS A 207 33.88 14.08 3.04
CA LYS A 207 35.12 14.57 2.42
C LYS A 207 36.36 14.07 3.18
N GLY A 208 36.33 14.06 4.51
CA GLY A 208 37.39 13.49 5.34
C GLY A 208 37.57 12.00 5.11
N LEU A 209 36.46 11.25 5.07
CA LEU A 209 36.48 9.81 4.81
C LEU A 209 37.04 9.49 3.41
N ARG A 210 36.65 10.23 2.37
CA ARG A 210 37.23 10.08 1.02
C ARG A 210 38.72 10.36 0.99
N LYS A 211 39.19 11.40 1.70
CA LYS A 211 40.63 11.69 1.81
C LYS A 211 41.39 10.55 2.46
N PHE A 212 40.82 9.93 3.49
CA PHE A 212 41.39 8.73 4.10
C PHE A 212 41.53 7.60 3.07
N PHE A 213 40.47 7.28 2.31
CA PHE A 213 40.56 6.25 1.26
C PHE A 213 41.56 6.58 0.15
N HIS A 214 41.73 7.86 -0.20
CA HIS A 214 42.75 8.27 -1.17
C HIS A 214 44.18 8.09 -0.64
N ALA A 215 44.40 8.24 0.66
CA ALA A 215 45.69 7.98 1.30
C ALA A 215 45.97 6.47 1.42
N GLU A 216 44.92 5.66 1.54
CA GLU A 216 44.99 4.21 1.71
C GLU A 216 44.87 3.46 0.37
N VAL A 217 46.02 3.28 -0.30
CA VAL A 217 46.10 2.77 -1.69
C VAL A 217 45.47 1.38 -1.93
N ASN A 218 45.29 0.57 -0.87
CA ASN A 218 44.84 -0.83 -0.99
C ASN A 218 43.46 -1.13 -0.40
N LEU A 219 42.72 -0.13 0.07
CA LEU A 219 41.40 -0.37 0.68
C LEU A 219 40.28 -0.22 -0.35
N ARG A 220 39.72 -1.36 -0.77
CA ARG A 220 38.58 -1.42 -1.69
C ARG A 220 37.29 -1.65 -0.91
N VAL A 221 36.64 -0.54 -0.52
CA VAL A 221 35.34 -0.55 0.15
C VAL A 221 34.39 0.35 -0.65
N ASP A 222 33.11 -0.03 -0.76
CA ASP A 222 32.08 0.85 -1.32
C ASP A 222 31.88 2.04 -0.39
N GLN A 223 32.53 3.16 -0.71
CA GLN A 223 32.54 4.38 0.11
C GLN A 223 31.13 4.99 0.24
N GLY A 224 30.28 4.83 -0.77
CA GLY A 224 28.92 5.37 -0.76
C GLY A 224 28.01 4.55 0.14
N ALA A 225 28.10 3.23 0.05
CA ALA A 225 27.37 2.33 0.94
C ALA A 225 27.86 2.46 2.40
N LEU A 226 29.18 2.55 2.61
CA LEU A 226 29.76 2.79 3.92
C LEU A 226 29.28 4.10 4.53
N TRP A 227 29.30 5.21 3.76
CA TRP A 227 28.85 6.50 4.28
C TRP A 227 27.40 6.43 4.76
N LYS A 228 26.51 5.83 3.97
CA LYS A 228 25.11 5.62 4.37
C LYS A 228 24.98 4.73 5.61
N ALA A 229 25.88 3.77 5.80
CA ALA A 229 25.90 2.92 6.98
C ALA A 229 26.29 3.67 8.25
N LEU A 230 27.16 4.69 8.13
CA LEU A 230 27.70 5.47 9.24
C LEU A 230 26.85 6.72 9.55
N ASP A 231 26.39 7.46 8.54
CA ASP A 231 25.60 8.71 8.62
C ASP A 231 24.10 8.38 8.51
N GLN A 232 23.59 7.57 9.45
CA GLN A 232 22.21 7.07 9.41
C GLN A 232 21.16 8.18 9.61
N ASP A 233 21.53 9.23 10.33
CA ASP A 233 20.70 10.41 10.60
C ASP A 233 20.82 11.50 9.50
N GLY A 234 21.77 11.36 8.58
CA GLY A 234 21.95 12.26 7.44
C GLY A 234 22.41 13.66 7.85
N VAL A 235 23.04 13.81 9.01
CA VAL A 235 23.52 15.10 9.53
C VAL A 235 24.80 15.54 8.79
N GLY A 236 25.41 14.63 8.00
CA GLY A 236 26.53 14.93 7.11
C GLY A 236 27.89 14.85 7.80
N HIS A 237 27.93 14.36 9.03
CA HIS A 237 29.14 14.02 9.75
C HIS A 237 28.89 12.84 10.69
N VAL A 238 29.94 12.08 10.91
CA VAL A 238 29.95 10.88 11.74
C VAL A 238 30.79 11.14 12.98
N GLY A 239 30.36 10.65 14.14
CA GLY A 239 31.11 10.64 15.39
C GLY A 239 31.86 9.32 15.62
N ILE A 240 32.61 9.25 16.73
CA ILE A 240 33.26 8.01 17.14
C ILE A 240 32.24 6.97 17.63
N GLU A 241 31.09 7.44 18.09
CA GLU A 241 29.94 6.66 18.52
C GLU A 241 29.30 5.85 17.39
N ASP A 242 29.22 6.39 16.17
CA ASP A 242 28.64 5.64 15.05
C ASP A 242 29.62 4.57 14.55
N LEU A 243 30.92 4.84 14.68
CA LEU A 243 31.97 3.90 14.32
C LEU A 243 32.14 2.81 15.40
N ALA A 244 32.24 3.19 16.66
CA ALA A 244 32.60 2.31 17.76
C ALA A 244 31.72 2.55 19.00
N PRO A 245 30.42 2.18 18.96
CA PRO A 245 29.46 2.46 20.04
C PRO A 245 29.89 1.95 21.42
N ARG A 246 30.54 0.78 21.46
CA ARG A 246 31.03 0.19 22.72
C ARG A 246 32.17 1.01 23.32
N HIS A 247 33.10 1.46 22.49
CA HIS A 247 34.24 2.24 22.94
C HIS A 247 33.84 3.66 23.31
N SER A 248 32.91 4.27 22.56
CA SER A 248 32.40 5.61 22.90
C SER A 248 31.72 5.63 24.26
N HIS A 249 30.94 4.59 24.60
CA HIS A 249 30.33 4.45 25.92
C HIS A 249 31.37 4.39 27.05
N VAL A 250 32.45 3.61 26.87
CA VAL A 250 33.55 3.56 27.85
C VAL A 250 34.24 4.91 28.01
N LEU A 251 34.47 5.64 26.90
CA LEU A 251 35.06 6.98 26.95
C LEU A 251 34.15 8.00 27.63
N ALA A 252 32.84 7.92 27.42
CA ALA A 252 31.86 8.77 28.08
C ALA A 252 31.87 8.54 29.60
N ASN A 253 31.86 7.27 30.04
CA ASN A 253 31.93 6.92 31.45
C ASN A 253 33.23 7.39 32.10
N PHE A 254 34.36 7.24 31.41
CA PHE A 254 35.66 7.72 31.92
C PHE A 254 35.66 9.24 32.13
N ARG A 255 35.09 10.00 31.19
CA ARG A 255 34.97 11.47 31.30
C ARG A 255 34.07 11.91 32.45
N GLN A 256 33.01 11.15 32.74
CA GLN A 256 32.10 11.44 33.84
C GLN A 256 32.77 11.24 35.22
N HIS A 257 33.55 10.17 35.39
CA HIS A 257 34.19 9.85 36.68
C HIS A 257 35.54 10.55 36.87
N GLY A 258 36.23 10.93 35.80
CA GLY A 258 37.47 11.72 35.88
C GLY A 258 37.25 13.22 36.17
N ALA A 259 36.00 13.67 36.29
CA ALA A 259 35.63 15.05 36.57
C ALA A 259 35.22 15.32 38.03
N GLU A 260 35.18 14.29 38.89
CA GLU A 260 35.10 14.49 40.34
C GLU A 260 36.49 14.84 40.89
N PRO A 261 36.70 16.05 41.43
CA PRO A 261 37.94 16.36 42.11
C PRO A 261 38.04 15.54 43.41
N ALA A 262 39.20 14.92 43.63
CA ALA A 262 39.57 14.30 44.90
C ALA A 262 39.73 15.34 46.02
#